data_AF-A0A968TNK3-F1
#
_entry.id   AF-A0A968TNK3-F1
#
_cell.length_a   1.000
_cell.length_b   1.000
_cell.length_c   1.000
_cell.angle_alpha   90.00
_cell.angle_beta   90.00
_cell.angle_gamma   90.00
#
_symmetry.space_group_name_H-M   'P 1'
#
loop_
_entity.id
_entity.type
_entity.pdbx_description
1 polymer ?
#
loop_
_entity_poly.entity_id
_entity_poly.type
_entity_poly.pdbx_seq_one_letter_code
_entity_poly.pdbx_strand_id
1 'polypeptide(L)'
;MRRATMIMSGVIIVSFAVFHILHFTVQSTHPEFREFHTTLDGLPVHDVYRMVVVGFQNVWVSGFYILSVGLLCVHMSHGISSMFQSLGFMNKQTRPLLHLAALGLSAAVFAGMSSVPVAVLAGWVKWPAAG
;
A
#
# COMPACT_ATOMS: atom_id res chain seq x y z
N MET A 1 -7.86 -1.44 20.88
CA MET A 1 -8.77 -0.67 20.00
C MET A 1 -10.21 -1.03 20.33
N ARG A 2 -11.14 -0.07 20.32
CA ARG A 2 -12.59 -0.35 20.46
C ARG A 2 -13.10 -0.96 19.14
N ARG A 3 -14.13 -1.81 19.15
CA ARG A 3 -14.67 -2.45 17.93
C ARG A 3 -14.92 -1.46 16.78
N ALA A 4 -15.39 -0.25 17.12
CA ALA A 4 -15.63 0.82 16.16
C ALA A 4 -14.40 1.19 15.33
N THR A 5 -13.19 1.24 15.90
CA THR A 5 -11.99 1.64 15.15
C THR A 5 -11.51 0.56 14.17
N MET A 6 -11.82 -0.72 14.42
CA MET A 6 -11.54 -1.82 13.48
C MET A 6 -12.48 -1.83 12.28
N ILE A 7 -13.77 -1.51 12.50
CA ILE A 7 -14.74 -1.38 11.42
C ILE A 7 -14.39 -0.17 10.55
N MET A 8 -14.09 0.98 11.17
CA MET A 8 -13.71 2.18 10.44
C MET A 8 -12.42 1.98 9.63
N SER A 9 -11.38 1.39 10.22
CA SER A 9 -10.14 1.12 9.47
C SER A 9 -10.37 0.13 8.33
N GLY A 10 -11.19 -0.91 8.54
CA GLY A 10 -11.58 -1.85 7.49
C GLY A 10 -12.30 -1.19 6.30
N VAL A 11 -13.28 -0.32 6.58
CA VAL A 11 -13.98 0.44 5.53
C VAL A 11 -13.01 1.33 4.75
N ILE A 12 -12.11 2.03 5.45
CA ILE A 12 -11.11 2.89 4.79
C ILE A 12 -10.18 2.07 3.89
N ILE A 13 -9.77 0.88 4.32
CA ILE A 13 -8.92 -0.03 3.52
C ILE A 13 -9.65 -0.50 2.27
N VAL A 14 -10.94 -0.83 2.36
CA VAL A 14 -11.74 -1.21 1.18
C VAL A 14 -11.85 -0.04 0.21
N SER A 15 -12.12 1.17 0.69
CA SER A 15 -12.14 2.37 -0.14
C SER A 15 -10.79 2.63 -0.82
N PHE A 16 -9.68 2.44 -0.08
CA PHE A 16 -8.33 2.51 -0.65
C PHE A 16 -8.10 1.44 -1.73
N ALA A 17 -8.53 0.19 -1.51
CA ALA A 17 -8.39 -0.87 -2.50
C ALA A 17 -9.17 -0.58 -3.79
N VAL A 18 -10.40 -0.06 -3.68
CA VAL A 18 -11.19 0.38 -4.84
C VAL A 18 -10.45 1.49 -5.59
N PHE A 19 -9.98 2.52 -4.89
CA PHE A 19 -9.20 3.59 -5.51
C PHE A 19 -7.92 3.07 -6.17
N HIS A 20 -7.20 2.18 -5.51
CA HIS A 20 -5.97 1.56 -6.03
C HIS A 20 -6.21 0.84 -7.35
N ILE A 21 -7.27 0.02 -7.42
CA ILE A 21 -7.67 -0.69 -8.64
C ILE A 21 -8.09 0.30 -9.73
N LEU A 22 -8.87 1.32 -9.41
CA LEU A 22 -9.28 2.33 -10.38
C LEU A 22 -8.08 3.14 -10.92
N HIS A 23 -7.07 3.36 -10.07
CA HIS A 23 -5.89 4.13 -10.41
C HIS A 23 -4.91 3.37 -11.30
N PHE A 24 -4.42 2.20 -10.86
CA PHE A 24 -3.37 1.47 -11.59
C PHE A 24 -3.91 0.38 -12.51
N THR A 25 -5.04 -0.27 -12.18
CA THR A 25 -5.55 -1.40 -12.98
C THR A 25 -6.52 -0.94 -14.07
N VAL A 26 -7.54 -0.18 -13.71
CA VAL A 26 -8.57 0.29 -14.66
C VAL A 26 -8.11 1.56 -15.38
N GLN A 27 -7.17 2.30 -14.78
CA GLN A 27 -6.59 3.53 -15.32
C GLN A 27 -7.68 4.56 -15.64
N SER A 28 -8.72 4.63 -14.79
CA SER A 28 -9.84 5.55 -14.98
C SER A 28 -9.58 6.91 -14.35
N THR A 29 -8.72 6.98 -13.33
CA THR A 29 -8.40 8.24 -12.65
C THR A 29 -7.30 9.04 -13.35
N HIS A 30 -6.41 8.35 -14.07
CA HIS A 30 -5.31 8.92 -14.85
C HIS A 30 -5.32 8.29 -16.26
N PRO A 31 -6.17 8.80 -17.18
CA PRO A 31 -6.31 8.25 -18.52
C PRO A 31 -5.00 8.25 -19.32
N GLU A 32 -4.08 9.15 -19.00
CA GLU A 32 -2.74 9.23 -19.60
C GLU A 32 -1.92 7.94 -19.42
N PHE A 33 -2.24 7.14 -18.39
CA PHE A 33 -1.59 5.85 -18.20
C PHE A 33 -1.85 4.92 -19.38
N ARG A 34 -3.02 4.99 -20.02
CA ARG A 34 -3.38 4.16 -21.18
C ARG A 34 -2.42 4.28 -22.35
N GLU A 35 -1.71 5.40 -22.44
CA GLU A 35 -0.75 5.67 -23.50
C GLU A 35 0.67 5.20 -23.15
N PHE A 36 0.91 4.83 -21.89
CA PHE A 36 2.22 4.37 -21.43
C PHE A 36 2.43 2.91 -21.80
N HIS A 37 3.10 2.71 -22.93
CA HIS A 37 3.49 1.39 -23.43
C HIS A 37 4.99 1.25 -23.57
N THR A 38 5.48 0.03 -23.36
CA THR A 38 6.87 -0.37 -23.60
C THR A 38 6.89 -1.71 -24.31
N THR A 39 8.02 -2.06 -24.94
CA THR A 39 8.17 -3.33 -25.64
C THR A 39 8.92 -4.30 -24.75
N LEU A 40 8.27 -5.41 -24.39
CA LEU A 40 8.89 -6.52 -23.66
C LEU A 40 8.82 -7.76 -24.55
N ASP A 41 9.96 -8.37 -24.85
CA ASP A 41 10.05 -9.56 -25.72
C ASP A 41 9.35 -9.41 -27.08
N GLY A 42 9.35 -8.18 -27.63
CA GLY A 42 8.71 -7.86 -28.92
C GLY A 42 7.20 -7.63 -28.85
N LEU A 43 6.59 -7.72 -27.67
CA LEU A 43 5.17 -7.46 -27.46
C LEU A 43 4.95 -6.08 -26.82
N PRO A 44 3.95 -5.31 -27.29
CA PRO A 44 3.56 -4.07 -26.64
C PRO A 44 2.89 -4.40 -25.31
N VAL A 45 3.54 -4.02 -24.22
CA VAL A 45 3.02 -4.14 -22.85
C VAL A 45 2.89 -2.77 -22.23
N HIS A 46 2.22 -2.71 -21.08
CA HIS A 46 1.98 -1.47 -20.39
C HIS A 46 3.20 -1.09 -19.52
N ASP A 47 3.64 0.17 -19.55
CA ASP A 47 4.81 0.63 -18.81
C ASP A 47 4.43 0.97 -17.35
N VAL A 48 4.35 -0.09 -16.54
CA VAL A 48 4.00 0.01 -15.12
C VAL A 48 4.99 0.87 -14.34
N TYR A 49 6.28 0.85 -14.71
CA TYR A 49 7.29 1.65 -14.03
C TYR A 49 6.99 3.15 -14.23
N ARG A 50 6.73 3.56 -15.48
CA ARG A 50 6.36 4.94 -15.79
C ARG A 50 5.07 5.36 -15.09
N MET A 51 4.04 4.52 -15.07
CA MET A 51 2.80 4.81 -14.34
C MET A 51 3.04 5.07 -12.85
N VAL A 52 3.84 4.21 -12.20
CA VAL A 52 4.14 4.32 -10.76
C VAL A 52 4.86 5.64 -10.48
N VAL A 53 5.88 5.98 -11.28
CA VAL A 53 6.63 7.22 -11.09
C VAL A 53 5.74 8.44 -11.32
N VAL A 54 5.00 8.50 -12.43
CA VAL A 54 4.13 9.64 -12.75
C VAL A 54 3.00 9.77 -11.72
N GLY A 55 2.36 8.66 -11.34
CA GLY A 55 1.28 8.65 -10.36
C GLY A 55 1.71 9.15 -8.99
N PHE A 56 2.92 8.78 -8.53
CA PHE A 56 3.43 9.21 -7.22
C PHE A 56 4.18 10.54 -7.23
N GLN A 57 4.39 11.17 -8.40
CA GLN A 57 4.82 12.58 -8.45
C GLN A 57 3.74 13.53 -7.91
N ASN A 58 2.47 13.13 -7.98
CA ASN A 58 1.39 13.89 -7.37
C ASN A 58 1.42 13.75 -5.83
N VAL A 59 1.81 14.82 -5.14
CA VAL A 59 1.93 14.86 -3.67
C VAL A 59 0.63 14.45 -2.97
N TRP A 60 -0.53 14.80 -3.52
CA TRP A 60 -1.83 14.44 -2.93
C TRP A 60 -2.11 12.95 -3.02
N VAL A 61 -1.82 12.34 -4.18
CA VAL A 61 -1.96 10.89 -4.39
C VAL A 61 -0.98 10.15 -3.47
N SER A 62 0.29 10.56 -3.45
CA SER A 62 1.30 9.97 -2.57
C SER A 62 0.94 10.08 -1.08
N GLY A 63 0.49 11.25 -0.62
CA GLY A 63 0.03 11.44 0.76
C GLY A 63 -1.15 10.55 1.11
N PHE A 64 -2.13 10.43 0.20
CA PHE A 64 -3.28 9.53 0.38
C PHE A 64 -2.87 8.06 0.49
N TYR A 65 -1.93 7.61 -0.36
CA TYR A 65 -1.41 6.24 -0.31
C TYR A 65 -0.65 5.97 1.00
N ILE A 66 0.25 6.86 1.42
CA ILE A 66 1.01 6.70 2.66
C ILE A 66 0.06 6.64 3.88
N LEU A 67 -0.92 7.54 3.93
CA LEU A 67 -1.94 7.54 4.99
C LEU A 67 -2.74 6.22 4.99
N SER A 68 -3.17 5.76 3.84
CA SER A 68 -3.95 4.53 3.69
C SER A 68 -3.17 3.29 4.11
N VAL A 69 -1.89 3.20 3.74
CA VAL A 69 -0.98 2.13 4.20
C VAL A 69 -0.76 2.22 5.71
N GLY A 70 -0.66 3.40 6.29
CA GLY A 70 -0.59 3.58 7.75
C GLY A 70 -1.83 2.99 8.46
N LEU A 71 -3.02 3.32 7.96
CA LEU A 71 -4.28 2.77 8.48
C LEU A 71 -4.41 1.26 8.27
N LEU A 72 -3.93 0.75 7.13
CA LEU A 72 -3.82 -0.68 6.85
C LEU A 72 -2.93 -1.38 7.87
N CYS A 73 -1.77 -0.81 8.20
CA CYS A 73 -0.85 -1.40 9.17
C CYS A 73 -1.43 -1.42 10.59
N VAL A 74 -2.17 -0.37 10.98
CA VAL A 74 -2.91 -0.38 12.25
C VAL A 74 -3.96 -1.51 12.25
N HIS A 75 -4.77 -1.61 11.19
CA HIS A 75 -5.76 -2.67 11.04
C HIS A 75 -5.13 -4.07 11.07
N MET A 76 -4.02 -4.26 10.35
CA MET A 76 -3.30 -5.51 10.26
C MET A 76 -2.72 -5.95 11.60
N SER A 77 -2.08 -5.03 12.35
CA SER A 77 -1.53 -5.35 13.67
C SER A 77 -2.60 -5.90 14.64
N HIS A 78 -3.82 -5.39 14.54
CA HIS A 78 -4.96 -5.85 15.32
C HIS A 78 -5.58 -7.13 14.76
N GLY A 79 -5.75 -7.23 13.44
CA GLY A 79 -6.28 -8.42 12.78
C GLY A 79 -5.42 -9.66 13.03
N ILE A 80 -4.09 -9.52 12.96
CA ILE A 80 -3.14 -10.58 13.29
C ILE A 80 -3.33 -11.03 14.74
N SER A 81 -3.37 -10.08 15.68
CA SER A 81 -3.58 -10.39 17.10
C SER A 81 -4.90 -11.14 17.35
N SER A 82 -5.99 -10.72 16.71
CA SER A 82 -7.29 -11.39 16.80
C SER A 82 -7.30 -12.78 16.14
N MET A 83 -6.63 -12.95 15.00
CA MET A 83 -6.52 -14.25 14.32
C MET A 83 -5.81 -15.28 15.21
N PHE A 84 -4.65 -14.92 15.78
CA PHE A 84 -3.93 -15.80 16.70
C PHE A 84 -4.69 -16.07 18.00
N GLN A 85 -5.56 -15.16 18.44
CA GLN A 85 -6.48 -15.41 19.54
C GLN A 85 -7.56 -16.44 19.17
N SER A 86 -8.19 -16.31 18.00
CA SER A 86 -9.22 -17.26 17.54
C SER A 86 -8.68 -18.67 17.29
N LEU A 87 -7.41 -18.78 16.86
CA LEU A 87 -6.74 -20.06 16.67
C LEU A 87 -6.24 -20.71 17.97
N GLY A 88 -6.39 -20.04 19.13
CA GLY A 88 -5.98 -20.57 20.44
C GLY A 88 -4.48 -20.43 20.75
N PHE A 89 -3.69 -19.79 19.88
CA PHE A 89 -2.25 -19.59 20.09
C PHE A 89 -1.92 -18.44 21.07
N MET A 90 -2.93 -17.67 21.48
CA MET A 90 -2.77 -16.53 22.39
C MET A 90 -2.93 -16.96 23.85
N ASN A 91 -1.82 -17.08 24.58
CA ASN A 91 -1.78 -17.32 26.03
C ASN A 91 -0.91 -16.25 26.74
N LYS A 92 -0.84 -16.27 28.08
CA LYS A 92 -0.10 -15.25 28.85
C LYS A 92 1.39 -15.16 28.47
N GLN A 93 1.98 -16.24 27.99
CA GLN A 93 3.40 -16.33 27.64
C GLN A 93 3.67 -15.90 26.19
N THR A 94 2.79 -16.27 25.24
CA THR A 94 2.93 -15.96 23.81
C THR A 94 2.43 -14.56 23.45
N ARG A 95 1.53 -14.00 24.26
CA ARG A 95 0.94 -12.68 24.04
C ARG A 95 1.95 -11.54 23.80
N PRO A 96 3.00 -11.32 24.62
CA PRO A 96 3.96 -10.25 24.36
C PRO A 96 4.72 -10.45 23.06
N LEU A 97 5.14 -11.69 22.76
CA LEU A 97 5.86 -12.02 21.53
C LEU A 97 5.00 -11.80 20.29
N LEU A 98 3.75 -12.29 20.29
CA LEU A 98 2.82 -12.16 19.17
C LEU A 98 2.44 -10.69 18.91
N HIS A 99 2.27 -9.89 19.97
CA HIS A 99 2.04 -8.45 19.80
C HIS A 99 3.24 -7.73 19.19
N LEU A 100 4.46 -8.06 19.66
CA LEU A 100 5.68 -7.49 19.09
C LEU A 100 5.88 -7.91 17.63
N ALA A 101 5.63 -9.18 17.31
CA ALA A 101 5.70 -9.69 15.95
C ALA A 101 4.67 -9.02 15.02
N ALA A 102 3.42 -8.86 15.49
CA ALA A 102 2.38 -8.16 14.74
C ALA A 102 2.73 -6.69 14.48
N LEU A 103 3.30 -6.01 15.48
CA LEU A 103 3.77 -4.63 15.33
C LEU A 103 4.97 -4.54 14.38
N GLY A 104 5.95 -5.43 14.54
CA GLY A 104 7.15 -5.47 13.70
C GLY A 104 6.82 -5.72 12.24
N LEU A 105 5.97 -6.70 11.95
CA LEU A 105 5.49 -6.98 10.60
C LEU A 105 4.73 -5.78 10.01
N SER A 106 3.86 -5.15 10.80
CA SER A 106 3.11 -3.96 10.37
C SER A 106 4.02 -2.77 10.07
N ALA A 107 5.05 -2.55 10.90
CA ALA A 107 6.04 -1.50 10.68
C ALA A 107 6.90 -1.78 9.43
N ALA A 108 7.32 -3.02 9.22
CA ALA A 108 8.09 -3.43 8.04
C ALA A 108 7.28 -3.21 6.74
N VAL A 109 6.01 -3.62 6.72
CA VAL A 109 5.12 -3.39 5.58
C VAL A 109 4.89 -1.89 5.35
N PHE A 110 4.68 -1.11 6.41
CA PHE A 110 4.52 0.34 6.29
C PHE A 110 5.75 1.00 5.65
N ALA A 111 6.94 0.66 6.15
CA ALA A 111 8.21 1.18 5.64
C ALA A 111 8.43 0.77 4.17
N GLY A 112 8.24 -0.51 3.85
CA GLY A 112 8.40 -1.03 2.49
C GLY A 112 7.46 -0.36 1.50
N MET A 113 6.16 -0.30 1.81
CA MET A 113 5.15 0.25 0.91
C MET A 113 5.21 1.78 0.79
N SER A 114 5.51 2.49 1.89
CA SER A 114 5.66 3.95 1.87
C SER A 114 6.97 4.40 1.23
N SER A 115 7.99 3.54 1.19
CA SER A 115 9.28 3.89 0.57
C SER A 115 9.13 4.26 -0.91
N VAL A 116 8.20 3.63 -1.64
CA VAL A 116 7.99 3.89 -3.08
C VAL A 116 7.53 5.33 -3.34
N PRO A 117 6.37 5.80 -2.82
CA PRO A 117 5.95 7.19 -3.01
C PRO A 117 6.95 8.19 -2.44
N VAL A 118 7.58 7.88 -1.30
CA VAL A 118 8.60 8.75 -0.70
C VAL A 118 9.82 8.89 -1.61
N ALA A 119 10.33 7.79 -2.18
CA ALA A 119 11.49 7.81 -3.07
C ALA A 119 11.21 8.54 -4.39
N VAL A 120 9.97 8.45 -4.90
CA VAL A 120 9.53 9.22 -6.07
C VAL A 120 9.46 10.71 -5.75
N LEU A 121 8.82 11.09 -4.64
CA LEU A 121 8.72 12.49 -4.22
C LEU A 121 10.08 13.10 -3.89
N ALA A 122 11.01 12.32 -3.33
CA ALA A 122 12.39 12.74 -3.07
C ALA A 122 13.26 12.82 -4.34
N GLY A 123 12.74 12.37 -5.50
CA GLY A 123 13.48 12.35 -6.77
C GLY A 123 14.57 11.27 -6.86
N TRP A 124 14.63 10.34 -5.90
CA TRP A 124 15.54 9.18 -5.95
C TRP A 124 15.11 8.18 -7.01
N VAL A 125 13.80 8.05 -7.24
CA VAL A 125 13.22 7.27 -8.34
C VAL A 125 12.57 8.24 -9.30
N LYS A 126 13.04 8.26 -10.54
CA LYS A 126 12.56 9.17 -11.59
C LYS A 126 12.52 8.45 -12.93
N TRP A 127 11.54 8.84 -13.75
CA TRP A 127 11.48 8.42 -15.12
C TRP A 127 12.54 9.21 -15.89
N PRO A 128 13.55 8.57 -16.49
CA PRO A 128 14.44 9.28 -17.39
C PRO A 128 13.58 9.83 -18.52
N ALA A 129 13.46 11.16 -18.60
CA ALA A 129 12.87 11.79 -19.77
C ALA A 129 13.59 11.22 -20.99
N ALA A 130 12.84 10.59 -21.88
CA ALA A 130 13.39 10.00 -23.08
C ALA A 130 14.18 11.09 -23.82
N GLY A 131 15.46 10.82 -24.08
CA GLY A 131 16.19 11.48 -25.17
C GLY A 131 15.69 10.95 -26.50
#